data_AF-A0A094HKE2-F1
#
_entry.id   AF-A0A094HKE2-F1
#
_cell.length_a   1.000
_cell.length_b   1.000
_cell.length_c   1.000
_cell.angle_alpha   90.00
_cell.angle_beta   90.00
_cell.angle_gamma   90.00
#
_symmetry.space_group_name_H-M   'P 1'
#
loop_
_entity.id
_entity.type
_entity.pdbx_description
1 polymer ?
#
loop_
_entity_poly.entity_id
_entity_poly.type
_entity_poly.pdbx_seq_one_letter_code
_entity_poly.pdbx_strand_id
1 'polypeptide(L)'
;MHFSKLLPLVALASLATAQALVATFSNDNGDEFPIETTLCVNFQRTQPIYDDISVENHYLCELSATRDCEDPFISFPEGKHQITELEFRSVQCSEQ
;
A
#
# COMPACT_ATOMS: atom_id res chain seq x y z
N MET A 1 32.78 0.79 45.62
CA MET A 1 31.46 0.12 45.76
C MET A 1 30.96 -0.21 44.37
N HIS A 2 30.67 -1.49 44.10
CA HIS A 2 30.21 -1.99 42.80
C HIS A 2 28.76 -1.55 42.54
N PHE A 3 28.51 -0.96 41.38
CA PHE A 3 27.15 -0.71 40.88
C PHE A 3 26.85 -1.69 39.75
N SER A 4 26.23 -2.81 40.07
CA SER A 4 25.57 -3.67 39.08
C SER A 4 24.21 -3.07 38.76
N LYS A 5 24.09 -2.39 37.62
CA LYS A 5 22.80 -1.97 37.06
C LYS A 5 22.24 -3.12 36.23
N LEU A 6 21.33 -3.88 36.82
CA LEU A 6 20.44 -4.79 36.07
C LEU A 6 19.47 -3.93 35.26
N LEU A 7 19.63 -3.91 33.94
CA LEU A 7 18.68 -3.28 33.03
C LEU A 7 17.49 -4.23 32.83
N PRO A 8 16.25 -3.76 32.97
CA PRO A 8 15.08 -4.58 32.68
C PRO A 8 14.96 -4.73 31.17
N LEU A 9 14.98 -5.98 30.68
CA LEU A 9 14.52 -6.29 29.33
C LEU A 9 13.01 -5.98 29.28
N VAL A 10 12.65 -4.81 28.76
CA VAL A 10 11.28 -4.52 28.37
C VAL A 10 11.06 -5.23 27.04
N ALA A 11 10.43 -6.40 27.07
CA ALA A 11 9.95 -7.06 25.88
C ALA A 11 8.79 -6.24 25.29
N LEU A 12 9.11 -5.39 24.31
CA LEU A 12 8.12 -4.74 23.45
C LEU A 12 7.51 -5.83 22.57
N ALA A 13 6.37 -6.38 22.98
CA ALA A 13 5.53 -7.16 22.09
C ALA A 13 4.97 -6.19 21.04
N SER A 14 5.49 -6.26 19.80
CA SER A 14 4.98 -5.49 18.69
C SER A 14 3.52 -5.89 18.42
N LEU A 15 2.60 -4.96 18.66
CA LEU A 15 1.23 -5.05 18.16
C LEU A 15 1.30 -4.97 16.63
N ALA A 16 1.26 -6.11 15.95
CA ALA A 16 0.91 -6.15 14.55
C ALA A 16 -0.61 -5.97 14.45
N THR A 17 -1.05 -4.77 14.10
CA THR A 17 -2.43 -4.56 13.67
C THR A 17 -2.57 -5.25 12.31
N ALA A 18 -3.37 -6.32 12.21
CA ALA A 18 -3.77 -6.87 10.93
C ALA A 18 -4.60 -5.80 10.21
N GLN A 19 -3.97 -5.09 9.28
CA GLN A 19 -4.62 -4.15 8.40
C GLN A 19 -5.29 -4.97 7.27
N ALA A 20 -6.53 -4.64 6.91
CA ALA A 20 -7.25 -5.39 5.88
C ALA A 20 -6.64 -5.06 4.52
N LEU A 21 -6.17 -6.08 3.79
CA LEU A 21 -5.70 -5.92 2.43
C LEU A 21 -6.84 -5.39 1.55
N VAL A 22 -6.60 -4.31 0.81
CA VAL A 22 -7.57 -3.71 -0.12
C VAL A 22 -7.11 -3.80 -1.57
N ALA A 23 -5.80 -3.81 -1.81
CA ALA A 23 -5.23 -4.07 -3.13
C ALA A 23 -3.79 -4.54 -3.01
N THR A 24 -3.26 -5.15 -4.08
CA THR A 24 -1.85 -5.49 -4.23
C THR A 24 -1.36 -5.01 -5.60
N PHE A 25 -0.26 -4.28 -5.61
CA PHE A 25 0.47 -3.98 -6.84
C PHE A 25 1.57 -5.03 -7.05
N SER A 26 1.74 -5.53 -8.26
CA SER A 26 2.76 -6.56 -8.56
C SER A 26 3.46 -6.33 -9.88
N ASN A 27 4.67 -6.86 -10.03
CA ASN A 27 5.38 -6.92 -11.32
C ASN A 27 5.80 -8.35 -11.69
N ASP A 28 6.23 -8.54 -12.93
CA ASP A 28 6.67 -9.83 -13.48
C ASP A 28 7.92 -10.40 -12.79
N ASN A 29 8.68 -9.57 -12.06
CA ASN A 29 9.83 -10.02 -11.27
C ASN A 29 9.43 -10.62 -9.92
N GLY A 30 8.14 -10.58 -9.57
CA GLY A 30 7.60 -11.08 -8.31
C GLY A 30 7.68 -10.07 -7.16
N ASP A 31 7.94 -8.78 -7.44
CA ASP A 31 7.81 -7.74 -6.42
C ASP A 31 6.33 -7.46 -6.18
N GLU A 32 5.94 -7.40 -4.91
CA GLU A 32 4.57 -7.08 -4.48
C GLU A 32 4.57 -5.89 -3.53
N PHE A 33 3.55 -5.05 -3.62
CA PHE A 33 3.29 -3.94 -2.72
C PHE A 33 1.83 -3.95 -2.28
N PRO A 34 1.54 -4.47 -1.07
CA PRO A 34 0.19 -4.50 -0.54
C PRO A 34 -0.25 -3.09 -0.10
N ILE A 35 -1.51 -2.79 -0.37
CA ILE A 35 -2.25 -1.66 0.20
C ILE A 35 -3.18 -2.24 1.25
N GLU A 36 -2.95 -1.91 2.51
CA GLU A 36 -3.72 -2.44 3.64
C GLU A 36 -4.62 -1.37 4.29
N THR A 37 -4.85 -0.26 3.59
CA THR A 37 -5.61 0.88 4.12
C THR A 37 -6.46 1.53 3.04
N THR A 38 -7.59 2.10 3.45
CA THR A 38 -8.44 2.96 2.61
C THR A 38 -7.99 4.43 2.61
N LEU A 39 -6.96 4.76 3.39
CA LEU A 39 -6.31 6.07 3.35
C LEU A 39 -5.44 6.19 2.09
N CYS A 40 -5.17 7.44 1.69
CA CYS A 40 -4.27 7.70 0.57
C CYS A 40 -2.86 7.15 0.84
N VAL A 41 -2.34 6.37 -0.10
CA VAL A 41 -0.99 5.84 -0.08
C VAL A 41 -0.16 6.52 -1.16
N ASN A 42 0.92 7.16 -0.75
CA ASN A 42 1.89 7.75 -1.65
C ASN A 42 3.00 6.76 -1.99
N PHE A 43 3.29 6.60 -3.27
CA PHE A 43 4.46 5.85 -3.71
C PHE A 43 5.74 6.68 -3.51
N GLN A 44 6.85 6.01 -3.19
CA GLN A 44 8.15 6.68 -3.06
C GLN A 44 8.72 7.09 -4.42
N ARG A 45 8.42 6.32 -5.46
CA ARG A 45 8.86 6.53 -6.83
C ARG A 45 7.63 6.66 -7.73
N THR A 46 7.72 7.51 -8.75
CA THR A 46 6.71 7.57 -9.81
C THR A 46 6.74 6.26 -10.60
N GLN A 47 5.56 5.78 -10.96
CA GLN A 47 5.30 4.56 -11.72
C GLN A 47 5.56 4.80 -13.22
N PRO A 48 5.79 3.77 -14.07
CA PRO A 48 5.47 2.35 -13.88
C PRO A 48 6.64 1.51 -13.35
N ILE A 49 6.49 0.97 -12.14
CA ILE A 49 7.35 -0.08 -11.56
C ILE A 49 6.58 -1.40 -11.45
N TYR A 50 5.25 -1.30 -11.33
CA TYR A 50 4.32 -2.42 -11.25
C TYR A 50 3.57 -2.59 -12.56
N ASP A 51 3.28 -3.84 -12.89
CA ASP A 51 2.61 -4.24 -14.13
C ASP A 51 1.10 -4.43 -13.90
N ASP A 52 0.72 -4.84 -12.69
CA ASP A 52 -0.66 -5.16 -12.32
C ASP A 52 -1.08 -4.48 -11.00
N ILE A 53 -2.37 -4.22 -10.89
CA ILE A 53 -3.09 -4.00 -9.63
C ILE A 53 -4.15 -5.09 -9.46
N SER A 54 -4.17 -5.75 -8.30
CA SER A 54 -5.22 -6.67 -7.89
C SER A 54 -6.02 -6.03 -6.76
N VAL A 55 -7.27 -5.67 -7.02
CA VAL A 55 -8.17 -5.03 -6.05
C VAL A 55 -9.03 -6.10 -5.37
N GLU A 56 -9.05 -6.08 -4.04
CA GLU A 56 -9.83 -7.03 -3.23
C GLU A 56 -11.34 -6.81 -3.40
N ASN A 57 -12.13 -7.84 -3.06
CA ASN A 57 -13.58 -7.79 -3.18
C ASN A 57 -14.18 -6.61 -2.42
N HIS A 58 -15.22 -6.00 -2.99
CA HIS A 58 -15.91 -4.82 -2.44
C HIS A 58 -15.10 -3.52 -2.40
N TYR A 59 -13.91 -3.47 -3.02
CA TYR A 59 -13.13 -2.24 -3.12
C TYR A 59 -13.10 -1.67 -4.54
N LEU A 60 -12.97 -0.35 -4.61
CA LEU A 60 -12.63 0.44 -5.79
C LEU A 60 -11.36 1.24 -5.46
N CYS A 61 -10.32 1.13 -6.29
CA CYS A 61 -9.08 1.87 -6.12
C CYS A 61 -8.90 2.92 -7.21
N GLU A 62 -8.55 4.14 -6.81
CA GLU A 62 -8.32 5.27 -7.70
C GLU A 62 -6.85 5.66 -7.70
N LEU A 63 -6.28 5.86 -8.89
CA LEU A 63 -4.90 6.32 -9.05
C LEU A 63 -4.87 7.81 -9.36
N SER A 64 -3.88 8.48 -8.78
CA SER A 64 -3.63 9.91 -8.99
C SER A 64 -2.20 10.16 -9.50
N ALA A 65 -2.05 11.08 -10.44
CA ALA A 65 -0.75 11.51 -10.98
C ALA A 65 0.04 12.35 -9.96
N THR A 66 -0.65 12.90 -8.97
CA THR A 66 -0.12 13.72 -7.88
C THR A 66 0.10 12.87 -6.62
N ARG A 67 0.72 13.49 -5.63
CA ARG A 67 0.77 12.94 -4.27
C ARG A 67 -0.54 13.27 -3.56
N ASP A 68 -0.79 12.58 -2.45
CA ASP A 68 -1.90 12.86 -1.54
C ASP A 68 -3.29 12.67 -2.17
N CYS A 69 -3.35 11.89 -3.26
CA CYS A 69 -4.57 11.46 -3.94
C CYS A 69 -5.44 12.62 -4.43
N GLU A 70 -4.80 13.72 -4.83
CA GLU A 70 -5.47 14.85 -5.46
C GLU A 70 -5.73 14.55 -6.94
N ASP A 71 -6.91 14.92 -7.44
CA ASP A 71 -7.30 14.78 -8.85
C ASP A 71 -7.09 13.35 -9.41
N PRO A 72 -7.82 12.33 -8.89
CA PRO A 72 -7.75 10.98 -9.43
C PRO A 72 -8.15 10.97 -10.91
N PHE A 73 -7.41 10.21 -11.72
CA PHE A 73 -7.61 10.19 -13.18
C PHE A 73 -8.07 8.84 -13.72
N ILE A 74 -8.00 7.78 -12.90
CA ILE A 74 -8.43 6.43 -13.29
C ILE A 74 -8.85 5.63 -12.06
N SER A 75 -9.86 4.79 -12.22
CA SER A 75 -10.41 3.95 -11.14
C SER A 75 -10.46 2.48 -11.59
N PHE A 76 -10.16 1.58 -10.67
CA PHE A 76 -10.11 0.13 -10.87
C PHE A 76 -11.07 -0.55 -9.88
N PRO A 77 -12.12 -1.24 -10.36
CA PRO A 77 -13.00 -2.03 -9.50
C PRO A 77 -12.30 -3.30 -9.04
N GLU A 78 -12.97 -4.10 -8.21
CA GLU A 78 -12.51 -5.43 -7.80
C GLU A 78 -11.98 -6.28 -8.96
N GLY A 79 -10.93 -7.06 -8.70
CA GLY A 79 -10.26 -7.90 -9.68
C GLY A 79 -8.87 -7.40 -10.10
N LYS A 80 -8.27 -8.10 -11.06
CA LYS A 80 -6.91 -7.87 -11.55
C LYS A 80 -6.91 -7.03 -12.83
N HIS A 81 -6.11 -5.97 -12.87
CA HIS A 81 -6.01 -5.03 -13.98
C HIS A 81 -4.55 -4.71 -14.31
N GLN A 82 -4.25 -4.53 -15.59
CA GLN A 82 -2.92 -4.09 -16.05
C GLN A 82 -2.77 -2.58 -15.95
N ILE A 83 -1.57 -2.15 -15.55
CA ILE A 83 -1.21 -0.74 -15.30
C ILE A 83 0.18 -0.38 -15.84
N THR A 84 0.77 -1.23 -16.69
CA THR A 84 2.16 -1.13 -17.20
C THR A 84 2.53 0.22 -17.82
N GLU A 85 1.56 0.95 -18.37
CA GLU A 85 1.78 2.24 -19.06
C GLU A 85 1.30 3.45 -18.25
N LEU A 86 0.90 3.25 -16.98
CA LEU A 86 0.31 4.31 -16.17
C LEU A 86 1.36 5.01 -15.31
N GLU A 87 1.45 6.33 -15.48
CA GLU A 87 2.23 7.19 -14.59
C GLU A 87 1.35 7.69 -13.45
N PHE A 88 1.63 7.23 -12.23
CA PHE A 88 0.92 7.64 -11.02
C PHE A 88 1.87 7.75 -9.83
N ARG A 89 1.40 8.44 -8.77
CA ARG A 89 2.19 8.75 -7.57
C ARG A 89 1.45 8.46 -6.27
N SER A 90 0.13 8.27 -6.33
CA SER A 90 -0.65 7.83 -5.17
C SER A 90 -1.86 6.99 -5.57
N VAL A 91 -2.36 6.22 -4.61
CA VAL A 91 -3.56 5.39 -4.72
C VAL A 91 -4.43 5.57 -3.48
N GLN A 92 -5.74 5.59 -3.67
CA GLN A 92 -6.71 5.48 -2.59
C GLN A 92 -7.75 4.43 -2.94
N CYS A 93 -8.07 3.56 -2.00
CA CYS A 93 -9.12 2.57 -2.17
C CYS A 93 -10.28 2.85 -1.21
N SER A 94 -11.50 2.55 -1.65
CA SER A 94 -12.74 2.76 -0.89
C SER A 94 -13.70 1.60 -1.08
N GLU A 95 -14.55 1.36 -0.10
CA GLU A 95 -15.61 0.34 -0.20
C GLU A 95 -16.67 0.79 -1.23
N GLN A 96 -17.17 -0.15 -2.03
CA GLN A 96 -18.20 0.07 -3.06
C GLN A 96 -19.61 -0.32 -2.60
#